data_AF-A0A7R7E737-F1
#
_entry.id   AF-A0A7R7E737-F1
#
_cell.length_a   1.000
_cell.length_b   1.000
_cell.length_c   1.000
_cell.angle_alpha   90.00
_cell.angle_beta   90.00
_cell.angle_gamma   90.00
#
_symmetry.space_group_name_H-M   'P 1'
#
loop_
_entity.id
_entity.type
_entity.pdbx_description
1 polymer ?
#
loop_
_entity_poly.entity_id
_entity_poly.type
_entity_poly.pdbx_seq_one_letter_code
_entity_poly.pdbx_strand_id
1 'polypeptide(L)' 'MPDAFSRAIAFLAVVTALLFAGLHFHQGHIIATLYFMTGAVLVTAVTRMNVRRGLI' A
#
# COMPACT_ATOMS: atom_id res chain seq x y z
N MET A 1 11.43 -19.50 3.93
CA MET A 1 10.31 -19.07 3.09
C MET A 1 10.14 -17.61 3.37
N PRO A 2 10.37 -16.74 2.39
CA PRO A 2 10.34 -15.33 2.68
C PRO A 2 8.87 -14.97 3.00
N ASP A 3 8.71 -14.25 4.11
CA ASP A 3 7.75 -14.62 5.15
C ASP A 3 6.31 -14.26 4.78
N ALA A 4 5.41 -15.26 4.75
CA ALA A 4 3.98 -15.08 4.49
C ALA A 4 3.36 -13.98 5.38
N PHE A 5 3.91 -13.79 6.58
CA PHE A 5 3.58 -12.72 7.51
C PHE A 5 3.90 -11.32 6.94
N SER A 6 5.09 -11.12 6.38
CA SER A 6 5.50 -9.87 5.74
C SER A 6 4.61 -9.53 4.54
N ARG A 7 4.25 -10.55 3.75
CA ARG A 7 3.35 -10.38 2.60
C ARG A 7 1.93 -10.00 3.03
N ALA A 8 1.43 -10.59 4.11
CA ALA A 8 0.13 -10.25 4.69
C ALA A 8 0.11 -8.81 5.24
N ILE A 9 1.17 -8.36 5.92
CA ILE A 9 1.30 -6.99 6.41
C ILE A 9 1.35 -5.99 5.24
N ALA A 10 2.14 -6.27 4.21
CA ALA A 10 2.20 -5.42 3.02
C ALA A 10 0.83 -5.28 2.35
N PHE A 11 0.08 -6.39 2.26
CA PHE A 11 -1.28 -6.37 1.73
C PHE A 11 -2.23 -5.52 2.60
N LEU A 12 -2.22 -5.72 3.92
CA LEU A 12 -3.01 -4.93 4.87
C LEU A 12 -2.68 -3.44 4.79
N ALA A 13 -1.40 -3.08 4.66
CA ALA A 13 -0.96 -1.70 4.52
C ALA A 13 -1.55 -1.05 3.25
N VAL A 14 -1.54 -1.77 2.11
CA VAL A 14 -2.11 -1.28 0.85
C VAL A 14 -3.63 -1.14 0.94
N VAL A 15 -4.33 -2.14 1.50
CA VAL A 15 -5.80 -2.09 1.69
C VAL A 15 -6.19 -0.91 2.57
N THR A 16 -5.49 -0.71 3.67
CA THR A 16 -5.75 0.40 4.60
C THR A 16 -5.52 1.75 3.91
N ALA A 17 -4.40 1.90 3.19
CA ALA A 17 -4.11 3.12 2.44
C ALA A 17 -5.20 3.42 1.40
N LEU A 18 -5.69 2.42 0.67
CA LEU A 18 -6.77 2.59 -0.31
C LEU A 18 -8.10 2.98 0.35
N LEU A 19 -8.45 2.40 1.51
CA LEU A 19 -9.64 2.78 2.26
C LEU A 19 -9.57 4.24 2.73
N PHE A 20 -8.43 4.68 3.27
CA PHE A 20 -8.23 6.07 3.67
C PHE A 20 -8.25 7.04 2.48
N ALA A 21 -7.66 6.65 1.35
CA ALA A 21 -7.76 7.42 0.11
C ALA A 21 -9.22 7.61 -0.32
N GLY A 22 -10.02 6.54 -0.30
CA GLY A 22 -11.44 6.60 -0.65
C GLY A 22 -12.27 7.47 0.30
N LEU A 23 -12.03 7.37 1.61
CA LEU A 23 -12.70 8.21 2.61
C LEU A 23 -12.38 9.69 2.44
N HIS A 24 -11.11 10.04 2.23
CA HIS A 24 -10.70 11.43 2.01
C HIS A 24 -11.17 11.97 0.66
N PHE A 25 -11.25 11.12 -0.37
CA PHE A 25 -11.81 11.50 -1.66
C PHE A 25 -13.29 11.85 -1.53
N HIS A 26 -14.05 11.02 -0.79
CA HIS A 26 -15.48 11.27 -0.53
C HIS A 26 -15.71 12.59 0.23
N GLN A 27 -14.79 12.98 1.12
CA GLN A 27 -14.84 14.25 1.86
C GLN A 27 -14.30 15.45 1.07
N GLY A 28 -13.85 15.27 -0.18
CA GLY A 28 -13.28 16.35 -1.00
C GLY A 28 -11.82 16.71 -0.65
N HIS A 29 -11.15 15.95 0.21
CA HIS A 29 -9.75 16.16 0.58
C HIS A 29 -8.79 15.54 -0.45
N ILE A 30 -8.59 16.26 -1.56
CA ILE A 30 -7.81 15.81 -2.72
C ILE A 30 -6.34 15.54 -2.36
N ILE A 31 -5.70 16.41 -1.57
CA ILE A 31 -4.27 16.26 -1.21
C ILE A 31 -4.05 14.99 -0.38
N ALA A 32 -4.90 14.74 0.62
CA ALA A 32 -4.80 13.55 1.45
C ALA A 32 -5.07 12.27 0.63
N THR A 33 -6.04 12.33 -0.29
CA THR A 33 -6.31 11.24 -1.25
C THR A 33 -5.08 10.89 -2.09
N LEU A 34 -4.44 11.90 -2.69
CA LEU A 34 -3.23 11.72 -3.50
C LEU A 34 -2.07 11.16 -2.67
N TYR A 35 -1.92 11.60 -1.43
CA TYR A 35 -0.91 11.09 -0.51
C TYR A 35 -1.09 9.58 -0.26
N PHE A 36 -2.30 9.16 0.11
CA PHE A 36 -2.58 7.75 0.37
C PHE A 36 -2.51 6.87 -0.88
N MET A 37 -2.96 7.35 -2.04
CA MET A 37 -2.79 6.64 -3.31
C MET A 37 -1.32 6.46 -3.67
N THR A 38 -0.51 7.51 -3.54
CA THR A 38 0.93 7.44 -3.82
C THR A 38 1.62 6.47 -2.86
N GLY A 39 1.23 6.47 -1.58
CA GLY A 39 1.69 5.50 -0.58
C GLY A 39 1.35 4.07 -0.95
N ALA A 40 0.10 3.80 -1.35
CA ALA A 40 -0.33 2.46 -1.79
C ALA A 40 0.47 1.96 -3.01
N VAL A 41 0.72 2.83 -3.98
CA VAL A 41 1.53 2.51 -5.17
C VAL A 41 2.98 2.21 -4.79
N LEU A 42 3.58 3.04 -3.93
CA LEU A 42 4.96 2.84 -3.45
C LEU A 42 5.11 1.52 -2.68
N VAL A 43 4.22 1.25 -1.72
CA VAL A 43 4.24 0.01 -0.94
C VAL A 43 4.12 -1.19 -1.88
N THR A 44 3.19 -1.15 -2.83
CA THR A 44 3.01 -2.21 -3.82
C THR A 44 4.26 -2.41 -4.69
N ALA A 45 4.87 -1.33 -5.16
CA ALA A 45 6.09 -1.40 -5.96
C ALA A 45 7.27 -1.98 -5.17
N VAL A 46 7.46 -1.54 -3.93
CA VAL A 46 8.51 -2.02 -3.03
C VAL A 46 8.30 -3.49 -2.69
N THR A 47 7.08 -3.91 -2.36
CA THR A 47 6.76 -5.33 -2.13
C THR A 47 7.05 -6.16 -3.37
N ARG A 48 6.65 -5.70 -4.56
CA ARG A 48 6.92 -6.40 -5.82
C ARG A 48 8.41 -6.52 -6.12
N MET A 49 9.19 -5.46 -5.86
CA MET A 49 10.65 -5.48 -6.04
C MET A 49 11.32 -6.44 -5.06
N ASN A 50 10.88 -6.46 -3.80
CA ASN A 50 11.41 -7.35 -2.79
C ASN A 50 11.09 -8.82 -3.07
N VAL A 51 9.86 -9.13 -3.51
CA VAL A 51 9.47 -10.48 -3.96
C VAL A 51 10.31 -10.90 -5.18
N ARG A 52 10.53 -10.01 -6.16
CA ARG A 52 11.41 -10.31 -7.31
C ARG A 52 12.86 -10.57 -6.92
N ARG A 53 13.34 -9.95 -5.85
CA ARG A 53 14.69 -10.14 -5.31
C ARG A 53 14.80 -11.34 -4.38
N GLY A 54 13.71 -12.08 -4.12
CA GLY A 54 13.68 -13.20 -3.18
C GLY A 54 13.91 -12.80 -1.72
N LEU A 55 13.75 -11.52 -1.39
CA LEU A 55 13.92 -10.96 -0.04
C LEU A 55 12.66 -11.14 0.82
N ILE A 56 11.49 -11.33 0.18
CA ILE A 56 10.15 -11.59 0.78
C ILE A 56 9.44 -12.67 -0.04
#